data_AF-A0A7Y8I5Z9-F1
#
_entry.id   AF-A0A7Y8I5Z9-F1
#
_cell.length_a   1.000
_cell.length_b   1.000
_cell.length_c   1.000
_cell.angle_alpha   90.00
_cell.angle_beta   90.00
_cell.angle_gamma   90.00
#
_symmetry.space_group_name_H-M   'P 1'
#
loop_
_entity.id
_entity.type
_entity.pdbx_description
1 polymer ?
#
loop_
_entity_poly.entity_id
_entity_poly.type
_entity_poly.pdbx_seq_one_letter_code
_entity_poly.pdbx_strand_id
1 'polypeptide(L)'
;LHSIERNERLKLKVALRSDAPVVETVTGVWQGADWYEREAFDMFGVRFAGHRDLRRILMPENWDGHPLRKDFPVHGHKYSYQNE
;
A
#
# COMPACT_ATOMS: atom_id res chain seq x y z
N LEU A 1 0.38 16.78 3.30
CA LEU A 1 0.88 17.88 2.44
C LEU A 1 1.26 19.04 3.33
N HIS A 2 2.37 19.70 3.04
CA HIS A 2 2.89 20.80 3.84
C HIS A 2 3.21 21.99 2.94
N SER A 3 2.61 23.14 3.22
CA SER A 3 2.97 24.41 2.59
C SER A 3 4.03 25.08 3.44
N ILE A 4 5.24 25.22 2.90
CA ILE A 4 6.39 25.80 3.61
C ILE A 4 6.16 27.30 3.84
N GLU A 5 5.70 28.02 2.82
CA GLU A 5 5.48 29.49 2.88
C GLU A 5 4.43 29.87 3.93
N ARG A 6 3.36 29.09 4.03
CA ARG A 6 2.23 29.36 4.95
C ARG A 6 2.39 28.65 6.29
N ASN A 7 3.39 27.78 6.43
CA ASN A 7 3.54 26.87 7.58
C ASN A 7 2.25 26.10 7.93
N GLU A 8 1.50 25.68 6.90
CA GLU A 8 0.20 25.03 7.02
C GLU A 8 0.28 23.57 6.55
N ARG A 9 -0.51 22.70 7.20
CA ARG A 9 -0.59 21.27 6.86
C ARG A 9 -1.98 20.91 6.38
N LEU A 10 -2.04 20.18 5.28
CA LEU A 10 -3.26 19.63 4.71
C LEU A 10 -3.18 18.11 4.66
N LYS A 11 -4.29 17.44 5.00
CA LYS A 11 -4.48 16.00 4.87
C LYS A 11 -5.68 15.73 3.98
N LEU A 12 -5.45 15.02 2.88
CA LEU A 12 -6.50 14.53 2.01
C LEU A 12 -6.78 13.07 2.37
N LYS A 13 -8.05 12.70 2.43
CA LYS A 13 -8.50 11.33 2.70
C LYS A 13 -9.48 10.92 1.61
N VAL A 14 -9.30 9.72 1.07
CA VAL A 14 -10.20 9.12 0.08
C VAL A 14 -10.76 7.86 0.71
N ALA A 15 -12.09 7.71 0.68
CA ALA A 15 -12.74 6.48 1.10
C ALA A 15 -12.73 5.49 -0.06
N LEU A 16 -12.29 4.26 0.23
CA LEU A 16 -12.26 3.15 -0.73
C LEU A 16 -13.17 2.03 -0.25
N ARG A 17 -13.67 1.24 -1.19
CA ARG A 17 -14.40 0.01 -0.86
C ARG A 17 -13.43 -1.12 -0.58
N SER A 18 -13.75 -1.97 0.41
CA SER A 18 -12.86 -3.04 0.85
C SER A 18 -12.74 -4.21 -0.14
N ASP A 19 -13.73 -4.40 -1.01
CA ASP A 19 -13.77 -5.48 -2.00
C ASP A 19 -12.84 -5.22 -3.19
N ALA A 20 -12.75 -3.95 -3.62
CA ALA A 20 -11.89 -3.52 -4.72
C ALA A 20 -11.29 -2.14 -4.43
N PRO A 21 -10.27 -2.03 -3.55
CA PRO A 21 -9.67 -0.74 -3.21
C PRO A 21 -8.75 -0.28 -4.34
N VAL A 22 -9.28 0.55 -5.24
CA VAL A 22 -8.55 1.16 -6.35
C VAL A 22 -8.67 2.68 -6.30
N VAL A 23 -7.55 3.38 -6.52
CA VAL A 23 -7.49 4.84 -6.60
C VAL A 23 -6.46 5.26 -7.65
N GLU A 24 -6.55 6.48 -8.17
CA GLU A 24 -5.53 7.02 -9.08
C GLU A 24 -4.22 7.29 -8.34
N THR A 25 -3.09 7.03 -9.01
CA THR A 25 -1.75 7.39 -8.50
C THR A 25 -1.60 8.90 -8.39
N VAL A 26 -0.89 9.37 -7.36
CA VAL A 26 -0.48 10.77 -7.24
C VAL A 26 1.01 10.95 -7.54
N THR A 27 1.71 9.91 -7.99
CA THR A 27 3.12 9.97 -8.43
C THR A 27 3.36 11.00 -9.53
N GLY A 28 2.36 11.29 -10.36
CA GLY A 28 2.42 12.35 -11.38
C GLY A 28 2.48 13.77 -10.80
N VAL A 29 2.02 13.96 -9.56
CA VAL A 29 2.09 15.24 -8.83
C VAL A 29 3.27 15.26 -7.86
N TRP A 30 3.45 14.17 -7.10
CA TRP A 30 4.54 14.01 -6.13
C TRP A 30 5.29 12.71 -6.40
N GLN A 31 6.46 12.78 -7.01
CA GLN A 31 7.28 11.59 -7.30
C GLN A 31 7.62 10.77 -6.04
N GLY A 32 7.77 11.43 -4.89
CA GLY A 32 8.00 10.76 -3.60
C GLY A 32 6.85 9.87 -3.13
N ALA A 33 5.67 9.93 -3.76
CA ALA A 33 4.55 9.05 -3.47
C ALA A 33 4.80 7.60 -3.92
N ASP A 34 5.75 7.33 -4.82
CA ASP A 34 6.04 5.99 -5.37
C ASP A 34 6.21 4.94 -4.25
N TRP A 35 7.06 5.22 -3.29
CA TRP A 35 7.33 4.31 -2.17
C TRP A 35 6.11 4.10 -1.26
N TYR A 36 5.36 5.17 -0.98
CA TYR A 36 4.17 5.10 -0.12
C TYR A 36 3.02 4.35 -0.79
N GLU A 37 2.83 4.54 -2.09
CA GLU A 37 1.82 3.80 -2.87
C GLU A 37 2.17 2.31 -2.93
N ARG A 38 3.45 1.97 -3.13
CA ARG A 38 3.94 0.58 -3.09
C ARG A 38 3.81 -0.06 -1.72
N GLU A 39 4.09 0.67 -0.64
CA GLU A 39 3.88 0.22 0.73
C GLU A 39 2.38 -0.06 0.99
N ALA A 40 1.51 0.87 0.62
CA ALA A 40 0.07 0.70 0.78
C ALA A 40 -0.48 -0.48 -0.04
N PHE A 41 0.05 -0.69 -1.24
CA PHE A 41 -0.24 -1.87 -2.05
C PHE A 41 0.20 -3.16 -1.35
N ASP A 42 1.44 -3.23 -0.86
CA ASP A 42 1.97 -4.45 -0.25
C ASP A 42 1.24 -4.81 1.06
N MET A 43 0.99 -3.81 1.91
CA MET A 43 0.44 -4.03 3.25
C MET A 43 -1.08 -4.11 3.30
N PHE A 44 -1.79 -3.35 2.45
CA PHE A 44 -3.26 -3.24 2.48
C PHE A 44 -3.95 -3.72 1.21
N GLY A 45 -3.21 -3.95 0.12
CA GLY A 45 -3.77 -4.38 -1.17
C GLY A 45 -4.43 -3.26 -1.99
N VAL A 46 -4.16 -1.99 -1.65
CA VAL A 46 -4.69 -0.86 -2.41
C VAL A 46 -3.98 -0.78 -3.76
N ARG A 47 -4.73 -0.76 -4.86
CA ARG A 47 -4.18 -0.63 -6.21
C ARG A 47 -4.21 0.82 -6.67
N PHE A 48 -3.10 1.26 -7.24
CA PHE A 48 -2.94 2.62 -7.76
C PHE A 48 -2.96 2.61 -9.30
N ALA A 49 -4.03 3.10 -9.90
CA ALA A 49 -4.16 3.19 -11.35
C ALA A 49 -3.15 4.22 -11.91
N GLY A 50 -2.47 3.87 -13.00
CA GLY A 50 -1.44 4.71 -13.62
C GLY A 50 -0.05 4.63 -12.98
N HIS A 51 0.15 3.87 -11.90
CA HIS A 51 1.46 3.68 -11.27
C HIS A 51 2.40 2.88 -12.19
N ARG A 52 3.66 3.34 -12.33
CA ARG A 52 4.62 2.75 -13.29
C ARG A 52 5.21 1.41 -12.86
N ASP A 53 5.56 1.25 -11.58
CA ASP A 53 6.15 0.01 -11.02
C ASP A 53 5.45 -0.38 -9.70
N LEU A 54 4.20 -0.83 -9.78
CA LEU A 54 3.45 -1.25 -8.59
C LEU A 54 3.76 -2.71 -8.25
N ARG A 55 4.68 -2.91 -7.30
CA ARG A 55 5.10 -4.23 -6.80
C ARG A 55 5.36 -4.19 -5.30
N ARG A 56 5.38 -5.37 -4.67
CA ARG A 56 5.71 -5.55 -3.25
C ARG A 56 7.11 -5.00 -2.94
N ILE A 57 7.31 -4.51 -1.72
CA ILE A 57 8.59 -3.92 -1.27
C ILE A 57 9.01 -4.33 0.14
N LEU A 58 8.06 -4.75 0.99
CA LEU A 58 8.30 -5.18 2.35
C LEU A 58 8.16 -6.70 2.50
N MET A 59 7.14 -7.29 1.88
CA MET A 59 6.92 -8.72 1.93
C MET A 59 7.76 -9.48 0.90
N PRO A 60 8.14 -10.74 1.19
CA PRO A 60 8.69 -11.64 0.20
C PRO A 60 7.82 -11.75 -1.06
N GLU A 61 8.44 -11.99 -2.21
CA GLU A 61 7.73 -12.06 -3.50
C GLU A 61 6.66 -13.18 -3.54
N ASN A 62 6.90 -14.26 -2.79
CA ASN A 62 5.99 -15.41 -2.66
C ASN A 62 4.97 -15.24 -1.54
N TRP A 63 4.87 -14.07 -0.90
CA TRP A 63 3.90 -13.83 0.16
C TRP A 63 2.49 -13.74 -0.41
N ASP A 64 1.56 -14.47 0.22
CA ASP A 64 0.14 -14.41 -0.09
C ASP A 64 -0.62 -13.52 0.90
N GLY A 65 -1.48 -12.64 0.37
CA GLY A 65 -2.26 -11.68 1.13
C GLY A 65 -1.53 -10.38 1.53
N HIS A 66 -2.18 -9.63 2.41
CA HIS A 66 -1.84 -8.25 2.80
C HIS A 66 -1.90 -8.10 4.33
N PRO A 67 -0.75 -8.09 5.03
CA PRO A 67 -0.70 -8.28 6.48
C PRO A 67 -1.49 -7.28 7.34
N LEU A 68 -1.63 -6.03 6.88
CA LEU A 68 -2.30 -4.99 7.66
C LEU A 68 -3.81 -4.90 7.39
N ARG A 69 -4.35 -5.80 6.57
CA ARG A 69 -5.81 -5.95 6.44
C ARG A 69 -6.40 -6.58 7.70
N LYS A 70 -7.58 -6.10 8.12
CA LYS A 70 -8.25 -6.56 9.34
C LYS A 70 -8.71 -8.01 9.29
N ASP A 71 -8.94 -8.55 8.10
CA ASP A 71 -9.30 -9.94 7.87
C ASP A 71 -8.08 -10.88 7.78
N PHE A 72 -6.86 -10.32 7.77
CA PHE A 72 -5.64 -11.12 7.77
C PHE A 72 -5.32 -11.65 9.18
N PRO A 73 -4.95 -12.93 9.34
CA PRO A 73 -4.63 -13.50 10.64
C PRO A 73 -3.38 -12.83 11.25
N VAL A 74 -3.44 -12.49 12.54
CA VAL A 74 -2.36 -11.79 13.27
C VAL A 74 -1.01 -12.50 13.19
N HIS A 75 -1.02 -13.83 13.20
CA HIS A 75 0.21 -14.65 13.15
C HIS A 75 0.59 -15.05 11.71
N GLY A 76 -0.10 -14.51 10.71
CA GLY A 76 -0.01 -14.95 9.32
C GLY A 76 -0.50 -16.38 9.12
N HIS A 77 -0.36 -16.85 7.88
CA HIS A 77 -0.45 -18.28 7.60
C HIS A 77 0.87 -18.91 8.05
N LYS A 78 0.81 -19.93 8.92
CA LYS A 78 2.01 -20.68 9.30
C LYS A 78 2.69 -21.17 8.02
N TYR A 79 3.95 -20.79 7.82
CA TYR A 79 4.84 -21.54 6.95
C TYR A 79 4.94 -22.94 7.53
N SER A 80 4.26 -23.92 6.91
CA SER A 80 4.65 -25.30 7.13
C SER A 80 5.95 -25.48 6.38
N TYR A 81 7.06 -25.67 7.09
CA TYR A 81 8.23 -26.34 6.53
C TYR A 81 7.81 -27.79 6.24
N GLN A 82 7.05 -28.00 5.17
CA GLN A 82 6.89 -29.31 4.58
C GLN A 82 8.21 -29.53 3.84
N ASN A 83 9.09 -30.35 4.41
CA ASN A 83 10.43 -30.75 3.94
C ASN A 83 11.62 -30.13 4.69
N GLU A 84 11.67 -30.29 6.01
CA GLU A 84 12.93 -30.63 6.71
C GLU A 84 12.81 -32.04 7.29
#